data_AF-A0A2E0X3Z5-F1
#
_entry.id   AF-A0A2E0X3Z5-F1
#
_cell.length_a   1.000
_cell.length_b   1.000
_cell.length_c   1.000
_cell.angle_alpha   90.00
_cell.angle_beta   90.00
_cell.angle_gamma   90.00
#
_symmetry.space_group_name_H-M   'P 1'
#
loop_
_entity.id
_entity.type
_entity.pdbx_description
1 polymer ?
#
loop_
_entity_poly.entity_id
_entity_poly.type
_entity_poly.pdbx_seq_one_letter_code
_entity_poly.pdbx_strand_id
1 'polypeptide(L)'
;MSALIEKDHRLRKSINKLRKSYDFVIIDCPPSLATLSVNAFFAADDVIIAVQTQPMALEAVSMIDETLYEVYSSRPDFPIVPYALPTMHDKLTTISSTVLEAINRKFNPNVFSPIHSNVKLKEASGYGKHILEYDPLCAGATDYRRLAKEVMAIYEREKEEGRRYIIRNS
;
A
#
# COMPACT_ATOMS: atom_id res chain seq x y z
N MET A 1 1.09 -8.59 27.31
CA MET A 1 1.84 -8.16 26.10
C MET A 1 2.47 -9.35 25.34
N SER A 2 3.12 -10.33 25.99
CA SER A 2 3.74 -11.47 25.29
C SER A 2 2.77 -12.35 24.47
N ALA A 3 1.58 -12.65 25.01
CA ALA A 3 0.57 -13.44 24.30
C ALA A 3 -0.11 -12.70 23.11
N LEU A 4 0.03 -11.37 23.05
CA LEU A 4 -0.47 -10.57 21.93
C LEU A 4 0.53 -10.63 20.76
N ILE A 5 1.82 -10.43 21.06
CA ILE A 5 2.92 -10.52 20.09
C ILE A 5 2.98 -11.92 19.43
N GLU A 6 2.76 -13.01 20.19
CA GLU A 6 2.68 -14.36 19.60
C GLU A 6 1.48 -14.55 18.64
N LYS A 7 0.34 -13.91 18.91
CA LYS A 7 -0.82 -13.92 18.01
C LYS A 7 -0.56 -13.08 16.77
N ASP A 8 0.22 -12.00 16.89
CA ASP A 8 0.51 -11.04 15.81
C ASP A 8 1.49 -11.56 14.75
N HIS A 9 2.08 -12.74 14.97
CA HIS A 9 2.92 -13.43 13.99
C HIS A 9 2.24 -14.60 13.27
N ARG A 10 0.95 -14.88 13.54
CA ARG A 10 0.27 -16.03 12.91
C ARG A 10 0.20 -15.86 11.40
N LEU A 11 -0.13 -14.67 10.90
CA LEU A 11 -0.17 -14.41 9.46
C LEU A 11 1.23 -14.53 8.84
N ARG A 12 2.26 -13.95 9.46
CA ARG A 12 3.65 -14.05 9.00
C ARG A 12 4.11 -15.51 8.87
N LYS A 13 3.82 -16.35 9.86
CA LYS A 13 4.16 -17.79 9.83
C LYS A 13 3.49 -18.51 8.66
N SER A 14 2.23 -18.19 8.35
CA SER A 14 1.50 -18.78 7.22
C SER A 14 2.06 -18.28 5.87
N ILE A 15 2.29 -16.98 5.73
CA ILE A 15 2.84 -16.35 4.52
C ILE A 15 4.25 -16.88 4.23
N ASN A 16 5.09 -17.08 5.24
CA ASN A 16 6.45 -17.61 5.07
C ASN A 16 6.49 -18.98 4.39
N LYS A 17 5.45 -19.81 4.56
CA LYS A 17 5.34 -21.10 3.85
C LYS A 17 5.05 -20.92 2.36
N LEU A 18 4.41 -19.82 1.99
CA LEU A 18 4.02 -19.49 0.61
C LEU A 18 5.13 -18.77 -0.17
N ARG A 19 6.13 -18.20 0.51
CA ARG A 19 7.24 -17.43 -0.10
C ARG A 19 8.08 -18.22 -1.12
N LYS A 20 7.99 -19.56 -1.13
CA LYS A 20 8.65 -20.41 -2.14
C LYS A 20 7.80 -20.62 -3.40
N SER A 21 6.50 -20.34 -3.34
CA SER A 21 5.53 -20.64 -4.39
C SER A 21 5.01 -19.41 -5.13
N TYR A 22 5.21 -18.22 -4.57
CA TYR A 22 4.73 -16.96 -5.13
C TYR A 22 5.81 -15.88 -5.07
N ASP A 23 5.92 -15.09 -6.14
CA ASP A 23 6.81 -13.92 -6.19
C ASP A 23 6.26 -12.75 -5.36
N PHE A 24 4.93 -12.61 -5.32
CA PHE A 24 4.23 -11.55 -4.60
C PHE A 24 3.05 -12.11 -3.80
N VAL A 25 2.83 -11.53 -2.61
CA VAL A 25 1.63 -11.77 -1.81
C VAL A 25 1.03 -10.43 -1.44
N ILE A 26 -0.21 -10.18 -1.87
CA ILE A 26 -0.96 -8.96 -1.55
C ILE A 26 -1.86 -9.26 -0.36
N ILE A 27 -1.80 -8.42 0.67
CA ILE A 27 -2.62 -8.53 1.88
C ILE A 27 -3.57 -7.33 1.89
N ASP A 28 -4.85 -7.58 1.60
CA ASP A 28 -5.89 -6.56 1.71
C ASP A 28 -6.32 -6.43 3.18
N CYS A 29 -6.19 -5.23 3.73
CA CYS A 29 -6.40 -4.97 5.16
C CYS A 29 -7.78 -4.32 5.37
N PRO A 30 -8.52 -4.71 6.42
CA PRO A 30 -9.73 -3.99 6.79
C PRO A 30 -9.40 -2.53 7.18
N PRO A 31 -10.36 -1.61 7.08
CA PRO A 31 -10.11 -0.17 7.31
C PRO A 31 -9.76 0.20 8.75
N SER A 32 -9.85 -0.73 9.71
CA SER A 32 -9.52 -0.49 11.12
C SER A 32 -8.11 -0.99 11.45
N LEU A 33 -7.39 -0.26 12.31
CA LEU A 33 -6.11 -0.69 12.90
C LEU A 33 -6.33 -1.69 14.05
N ALA A 34 -7.13 -2.72 13.80
CA ALA A 34 -7.38 -3.80 14.74
C ALA A 34 -6.35 -4.93 14.57
N THR A 35 -6.50 -6.01 15.34
CA THR A 35 -5.59 -7.19 15.33
C THR A 35 -5.28 -7.74 13.94
N LEU A 36 -6.24 -7.69 13.00
CA LEU A 36 -6.03 -8.17 11.63
C LEU A 36 -5.04 -7.30 10.86
N SER A 37 -5.21 -5.98 10.91
CA SER A 37 -4.31 -5.03 10.25
C SER A 37 -2.92 -5.04 10.89
N VAL A 38 -2.84 -5.17 12.21
CA VAL A 38 -1.56 -5.36 12.92
C VAL A 38 -0.85 -6.64 12.46
N ASN A 39 -1.56 -7.77 12.36
CA ASN A 39 -0.99 -9.02 11.82
C ASN A 39 -0.50 -8.86 10.37
N ALA A 40 -1.25 -8.13 9.54
CA ALA A 40 -0.86 -7.82 8.17
C ALA A 40 0.42 -6.98 8.15
N PHE A 41 0.51 -5.94 8.99
CA PHE A 41 1.72 -5.15 9.14
C PHE A 41 2.92 -6.02 9.51
N PHE A 42 2.80 -6.96 10.46
CA PHE A 42 3.92 -7.86 10.80
C PHE A 42 4.27 -8.88 9.72
N ALA A 43 3.32 -9.26 8.87
CA ALA A 43 3.55 -10.20 7.77
C ALA A 43 4.15 -9.55 6.52
N ALA A 44 3.87 -8.26 6.30
CA ALA A 44 4.29 -7.51 5.13
C ALA A 44 5.77 -7.12 5.15
N ASP A 45 6.34 -7.04 3.95
CA ASP A 45 7.66 -6.49 3.68
C ASP A 45 7.54 -4.99 3.34
N ASP A 46 6.54 -4.64 2.52
CA ASP A 46 6.20 -3.27 2.13
C ASP A 46 4.73 -2.96 2.45
N VAL A 47 4.41 -1.69 2.66
CA VAL A 47 3.03 -1.23 2.90
C VAL A 47 2.65 -0.16 1.89
N ILE A 48 1.48 -0.32 1.27
CA ILE A 48 0.87 0.72 0.45
C ILE A 48 -0.31 1.33 1.20
N ILE A 49 -0.27 2.65 1.40
CA ILE A 49 -1.32 3.42 2.06
C ILE A 49 -2.12 4.14 0.99
N ALA A 50 -3.31 3.63 0.71
CA ALA A 50 -4.24 4.29 -0.22
C ALA A 50 -4.88 5.50 0.45
N VAL A 51 -4.59 6.69 -0.06
CA VAL A 51 -5.11 7.96 0.46
C VAL A 51 -6.00 8.60 -0.60
N GLN A 52 -7.25 8.88 -0.27
CA GLN A 52 -8.16 9.59 -1.18
C GLN A 52 -7.80 11.07 -1.22
N THR A 53 -7.74 11.69 -2.40
CA THR A 53 -7.44 13.13 -2.51
C THR A 53 -8.69 14.00 -2.33
N GLN A 54 -9.37 13.83 -1.19
CA GLN A 54 -10.62 14.49 -0.82
C GLN A 54 -10.44 15.35 0.44
N PRO A 55 -11.37 16.28 0.77
CA PRO A 55 -11.16 17.25 1.85
C PRO A 55 -10.73 16.67 3.20
N MET A 56 -11.30 15.52 3.61
CA MET A 56 -11.00 14.87 4.89
C MET A 56 -9.61 14.24 4.96
N ALA A 57 -8.89 14.15 3.84
CA ALA A 57 -7.62 13.45 3.78
C ALA A 57 -6.45 14.27 4.32
N LEU A 58 -6.53 15.60 4.40
CA LEU A 58 -5.42 16.40 4.97
C LEU A 58 -5.18 16.08 6.45
N GLU A 59 -6.25 15.93 7.21
CA GLU A 59 -6.20 15.52 8.62
C GLU A 59 -5.68 14.08 8.73
N ALA A 60 -6.26 13.16 7.94
CA ALA A 60 -5.83 11.77 7.93
C ALA A 60 -4.34 11.62 7.57
N VAL A 61 -3.85 12.32 6.56
CA VAL A 61 -2.44 12.35 6.16
C VAL A 61 -1.55 12.83 7.30
N SER A 62 -2.01 13.82 8.08
CA SER A 62 -1.25 14.34 9.22
C SER A 62 -1.13 13.29 10.33
N MET A 63 -2.18 12.52 10.60
CA MET A 63 -2.21 11.48 11.64
C MET A 63 -1.40 10.21 11.30
N ILE A 64 -1.03 9.99 10.03
CA ILE A 64 -0.29 8.78 9.63
C ILE A 64 1.06 8.63 10.36
N ASP A 65 1.68 9.72 10.84
CA ASP A 65 2.99 9.62 11.52
C ASP A 65 2.89 8.83 12.82
N GLU A 66 1.83 9.06 13.61
CA GLU A 66 1.63 8.37 14.90
C GLU A 66 1.42 6.87 14.68
N THR A 67 0.58 6.52 13.71
CA THR A 67 0.32 5.12 13.36
C THR A 67 1.58 4.41 12.84
N LEU A 68 2.31 5.04 11.92
CA LEU A 68 3.54 4.46 11.38
C LEU A 68 4.61 4.33 12.45
N TYR A 69 4.73 5.33 13.34
CA TYR A 69 5.68 5.31 14.45
C TYR A 69 5.43 4.13 15.40
N GLU A 70 4.18 3.86 15.77
CA GLU A 70 3.83 2.71 16.60
C GLU A 70 4.22 1.38 15.93
N VAL A 71 3.94 1.25 14.63
CA VAL A 71 4.30 0.06 13.85
C VAL A 71 5.83 -0.10 13.79
N TYR A 72 6.59 0.96 13.51
CA TYR A 72 8.06 0.90 13.47
C TYR A 72 8.67 0.57 14.82
N SER A 73 8.18 1.19 15.88
CA SER A 73 8.67 0.95 17.25
C SER A 73 8.46 -0.51 17.67
N SER A 74 7.48 -1.19 17.08
CA SER A 74 7.22 -2.62 17.31
C SER A 74 8.06 -3.58 16.45
N ARG A 75 8.85 -3.07 15.47
CA ARG A 75 9.64 -3.86 14.50
C ARG A 75 11.06 -3.30 14.27
N PRO A 76 11.90 -3.17 15.31
CA PRO A 76 13.24 -2.56 15.17
C PRO A 76 14.17 -3.33 14.21
N ASP A 77 14.03 -4.66 14.14
CA ASP A 77 14.89 -5.51 13.30
C ASP A 77 14.39 -5.64 11.86
N PHE A 78 13.18 -5.14 11.55
CA PHE A 78 12.57 -5.29 10.24
C PHE A 78 11.73 -4.06 9.86
N PRO A 79 12.40 -2.96 9.46
CA PRO A 79 11.71 -1.74 9.08
C PRO A 79 10.86 -1.97 7.83
N ILE A 80 9.59 -1.60 7.92
CA ILE A 80 8.66 -1.57 6.78
C ILE A 80 8.89 -0.26 6.02
N VAL A 81 8.81 -0.28 4.69
CA VAL A 81 8.78 0.96 3.90
C VAL A 81 7.32 1.31 3.57
N PRO A 82 6.82 2.51 3.96
CA PRO A 82 5.49 2.96 3.62
C PRO A 82 5.52 3.65 2.26
N TYR A 83 4.59 3.30 1.39
CA TYR A 83 4.36 3.97 0.12
C TYR A 83 2.97 4.57 0.09
N ALA A 84 2.85 5.86 -0.23
CA ALA A 84 1.54 6.47 -0.42
C ALA A 84 1.02 6.24 -1.85
N LEU A 85 -0.24 5.84 -1.96
CA LEU A 85 -0.97 5.76 -3.21
C LEU A 85 -2.11 6.77 -3.19
N PRO A 86 -1.96 7.95 -3.83
CA PRO A 86 -3.07 8.88 -4.00
C PRO A 86 -4.15 8.25 -4.88
N THR A 87 -5.39 8.27 -4.43
CA THR A 87 -6.54 7.66 -5.11
C THR A 87 -7.67 8.66 -5.31
N MET A 88 -8.53 8.38 -6.29
CA MET A 88 -9.64 9.24 -6.68
C MET A 88 -9.20 10.66 -7.06
N HIS A 89 -7.98 10.80 -7.60
CA HIS A 89 -7.42 12.10 -7.95
C HIS A 89 -8.21 12.78 -9.05
N ASP A 90 -8.74 13.96 -8.75
CA ASP A 90 -9.37 14.85 -9.70
C ASP A 90 -8.49 16.09 -9.92
N LYS A 91 -7.93 16.21 -11.12
CA LYS A 91 -7.04 17.32 -11.51
C LYS A 91 -7.74 18.67 -11.59
N LEU A 92 -9.07 18.66 -11.70
CA LEU A 92 -9.86 19.88 -11.86
C LEU A 92 -10.13 20.58 -10.53
N THR A 93 -9.92 19.89 -9.41
CA THR A 93 -10.25 20.42 -8.09
C THR A 93 -8.99 20.84 -7.33
N THR A 94 -8.99 22.08 -6.85
CA THR A 94 -7.88 22.62 -6.05
C THR A 94 -7.60 21.76 -4.82
N ILE A 95 -8.65 21.28 -4.14
CA ILE A 95 -8.50 20.46 -2.94
C ILE A 95 -7.75 19.14 -3.21
N SER A 96 -8.03 18.49 -4.33
CA SER A 96 -7.37 17.25 -4.73
C SER A 96 -5.88 17.47 -5.00
N SER A 97 -5.52 18.58 -5.65
CA SER A 97 -4.12 19.00 -5.83
C SER A 97 -3.43 19.33 -4.51
N THR A 98 -4.09 20.07 -3.62
CA THR A 98 -3.55 20.41 -2.28
C THR A 98 -3.30 19.17 -1.43
N VAL A 99 -4.21 18.19 -1.46
CA VAL A 99 -4.00 16.91 -0.76
C VAL A 99 -2.85 16.13 -1.38
N LEU A 100 -2.76 16.06 -2.72
CA LEU A 100 -1.66 15.40 -3.41
C LEU A 100 -0.30 16.02 -3.04
N GLU A 101 -0.22 17.35 -2.96
CA GLU A 101 0.98 18.05 -2.49
C GLU A 101 1.33 17.71 -1.04
N ALA A 102 0.33 17.62 -0.15
CA ALA A 102 0.55 17.21 1.24
C ALA A 102 1.08 15.78 1.35
N ILE A 103 0.52 14.84 0.56
CA ILE A 103 1.01 13.46 0.46
C ILE A 103 2.46 13.46 -0.04
N ASN A 104 2.75 14.19 -1.11
CA ASN A 104 4.10 14.28 -1.66
C ASN A 104 5.09 14.84 -0.62
N ARG A 105 4.78 15.94 0.07
CA ARG A 105 5.66 16.47 1.11
C ARG A 105 5.94 15.47 2.23
N LYS A 106 4.96 14.65 2.59
CA LYS A 106 5.06 13.71 3.72
C LYS A 106 5.78 12.42 3.36
N PHE A 107 5.50 11.86 2.19
CA PHE A 107 5.97 10.52 1.82
C PHE A 107 7.11 10.52 0.82
N ASN A 108 7.52 11.65 0.25
CA ASN A 108 8.60 11.70 -0.75
C ASN A 108 9.90 11.06 -0.22
N PRO A 109 10.54 10.14 -0.98
CA PRO A 109 10.25 9.77 -2.38
C PRO A 109 9.30 8.58 -2.58
N ASN A 110 8.69 8.06 -1.51
CA ASN A 110 7.85 6.87 -1.51
C ASN A 110 6.37 7.18 -1.86
N VAL A 111 6.15 7.84 -2.99
CA VAL A 111 4.80 8.15 -3.49
C VAL A 111 4.61 7.59 -4.88
N PHE A 112 3.55 6.81 -5.06
CA PHE A 112 3.14 6.32 -6.37
C PHE A 112 2.42 7.39 -7.18
N SER A 113 2.39 7.21 -8.49
CA SER A 113 1.55 8.04 -9.34
C SER A 113 0.07 7.91 -8.95
N PRO A 114 -0.70 9.01 -8.98
CA PRO A 114 -2.10 8.99 -8.56
C PRO A 114 -2.97 8.09 -9.45
N ILE A 115 -3.96 7.45 -8.84
CA ILE A 115 -5.09 6.84 -9.54
C ILE A 115 -6.19 7.90 -9.68
N HIS A 116 -6.52 8.26 -10.92
CA HIS A 116 -7.50 9.31 -11.18
C HIS A 116 -8.93 8.82 -10.97
N SER A 117 -9.80 9.76 -10.63
CA SER A 117 -11.25 9.51 -10.62
C SER A 117 -11.71 9.08 -12.02
N ASN A 118 -12.31 7.90 -12.12
CA ASN A 118 -12.79 7.34 -13.38
C ASN A 118 -14.08 6.54 -13.17
N VAL A 119 -15.12 6.85 -13.96
CA VAL A 119 -16.44 6.18 -13.85
C VAL A 119 -16.34 4.70 -14.19
N LYS A 120 -15.47 4.30 -15.12
CA LYS A 120 -15.27 2.90 -15.52
C LYS A 120 -14.73 2.03 -14.38
N LEU A 121 -13.96 2.59 -13.44
CA LEU A 121 -13.54 1.87 -12.23
C LEU A 121 -14.73 1.49 -11.34
N LYS A 122 -15.71 2.40 -11.20
CA LYS A 122 -16.92 2.16 -10.42
C LYS A 122 -17.83 1.14 -11.11
N GLU A 123 -18.01 1.28 -12.41
CA GLU A 123 -18.79 0.33 -13.22
C GLU A 123 -18.19 -1.08 -13.14
N ALA A 124 -16.88 -1.23 -13.37
CA ALA A 124 -16.19 -2.52 -13.33
C ALA A 124 -16.43 -3.26 -11.99
N SER A 125 -16.29 -2.54 -10.87
CA SER A 125 -16.61 -3.08 -9.54
C SER A 125 -18.07 -3.53 -9.42
N GLY A 126 -19.02 -2.73 -9.90
CA GLY A 126 -20.45 -3.09 -9.93
C GLY A 126 -20.75 -4.34 -10.75
N TYR A 127 -19.97 -4.63 -11.79
CA TYR A 127 -20.06 -5.85 -12.60
C TYR A 127 -19.22 -7.02 -12.05
N GLY A 128 -18.53 -6.85 -10.92
CA GLY A 128 -17.65 -7.89 -10.36
C GLY A 128 -16.42 -8.19 -11.23
N LYS A 129 -15.99 -7.24 -12.06
CA LYS A 129 -14.86 -7.39 -12.98
C LYS A 129 -13.72 -6.46 -12.58
N HIS A 130 -12.48 -6.90 -12.75
CA HIS A 130 -11.36 -5.98 -12.63
C HIS A 130 -11.28 -5.07 -13.86
N ILE A 131 -10.71 -3.87 -13.71
CA ILE A 131 -10.73 -2.86 -14.78
C ILE A 131 -10.09 -3.32 -16.09
N LEU A 132 -9.04 -4.14 -16.02
CA LEU A 132 -8.37 -4.68 -17.19
C LEU A 132 -9.23 -5.68 -17.99
N GLU A 133 -10.25 -6.28 -17.38
CA GLU A 133 -11.22 -7.13 -18.07
C GLU A 133 -12.40 -6.29 -18.57
N TYR A 134 -12.87 -5.34 -17.76
CA TYR A 134 -14.04 -4.52 -18.09
C TYR A 134 -13.77 -3.51 -19.22
N ASP A 135 -12.71 -2.71 -19.08
CA ASP A 135 -12.29 -1.74 -20.08
C ASP A 135 -10.77 -1.52 -19.99
N PRO A 136 -9.97 -2.30 -20.74
CA PRO A 136 -8.52 -2.23 -20.69
C PRO A 136 -7.93 -0.94 -21.27
N LEU A 137 -8.70 -0.11 -21.98
CA LEU A 137 -8.19 1.09 -22.66
C LEU A 137 -8.54 2.39 -21.92
N CYS A 138 -9.44 2.33 -20.93
CA CYS A 138 -9.78 3.51 -20.14
C CYS A 138 -8.59 4.08 -19.34
N ALA A 139 -8.72 5.34 -18.92
CA ALA A 139 -7.70 6.00 -18.12
C ALA A 139 -7.45 5.29 -16.78
N GLY A 140 -8.49 4.73 -16.14
CA GLY A 140 -8.33 3.95 -14.90
C GLY A 140 -7.46 2.70 -15.08
N ALA A 141 -7.65 1.94 -16.16
CA ALA A 141 -6.79 0.81 -16.51
C ALA A 141 -5.34 1.25 -16.75
N THR A 142 -5.16 2.40 -17.40
CA THR A 142 -3.83 2.98 -17.64
C THR A 142 -3.14 3.33 -16.32
N ASP A 143 -3.85 3.95 -15.38
CA ASP A 143 -3.31 4.29 -14.06
C ASP A 143 -2.88 3.04 -13.27
N TYR A 144 -3.69 1.98 -13.26
CA TYR A 144 -3.32 0.71 -12.59
C TYR A 144 -2.15 0.00 -13.26
N ARG A 145 -2.03 0.05 -14.60
CA ARG A 145 -0.83 -0.48 -15.29
C ARG A 145 0.42 0.31 -14.93
N ARG A 146 0.32 1.63 -14.78
CA ARG A 146 1.44 2.46 -14.32
C ARG A 146 1.84 2.10 -12.89
N LEU A 147 0.87 1.99 -11.99
CA LEU A 147 1.11 1.55 -10.60
C LEU A 147 1.84 0.20 -10.57
N ALA A 148 1.37 -0.79 -11.35
CA ALA A 148 2.02 -2.09 -11.43
C ALA A 148 3.49 -1.99 -11.88
N LYS A 149 3.80 -1.12 -12.85
CA LYS A 149 5.18 -0.87 -13.29
C LYS A 149 6.03 -0.22 -12.19
N GLU A 150 5.48 0.74 -11.45
CA GLU A 150 6.18 1.40 -10.34
C GLU A 150 6.49 0.42 -9.21
N VAL A 151 5.54 -0.44 -8.85
CA VAL A 151 5.74 -1.52 -7.86
C VAL A 151 6.83 -2.49 -8.33
N MET A 152 6.82 -2.91 -9.60
CA MET A 152 7.86 -3.79 -10.15
C MET A 152 9.24 -3.13 -10.18
N ALA A 153 9.32 -1.82 -10.46
CA ALA A 153 10.58 -1.10 -10.45
C ALA A 153 11.19 -1.03 -9.03
N ILE A 154 10.36 -0.81 -8.01
CA ILE A 154 10.78 -0.88 -6.61
C ILE A 154 11.27 -2.29 -6.27
N TYR A 155 10.51 -3.31 -6.66
CA TYR A 155 10.87 -4.72 -6.44
C TYR A 155 12.26 -5.06 -6.97
N GLU A 156 12.55 -4.75 -8.24
CA GLU A 156 13.85 -5.07 -8.83
C GLU A 156 14.98 -4.26 -8.19
N ARG A 157 14.78 -2.97 -7.90
CA ARG A 157 15.78 -2.15 -7.20
C ARG A 157 16.15 -2.73 -5.83
N GLU A 158 15.16 -3.10 -5.02
CA GLU A 158 15.43 -3.64 -3.68
C GLU A 158 16.03 -5.04 -3.69
N LYS A 159 15.75 -5.80 -4.74
CA LYS A 159 16.39 -7.09 -5.01
C LYS A 159 17.86 -6.89 -5.38
N GLU A 160 18.18 -5.92 -6.24
CA GLU A 160 19.57 -5.53 -6.59
C GLU A 160 20.34 -5.01 -5.37
N GLU A 161 19.70 -4.22 -4.51
CA GLU A 161 20.29 -3.68 -3.27
C GLU A 161 20.40 -4.72 -2.13
N GLY A 162 19.94 -5.95 -2.34
CA GLY A 162 20.01 -7.03 -1.34
C GLY A 162 19.01 -6.89 -0.18
N ARG A 163 18.20 -5.83 -0.14
CA ARG A 163 17.26 -5.55 0.98
C ARG A 163 16.14 -6.58 1.07
N ARG A 164 15.75 -7.19 -0.06
CA ARG A 164 14.74 -8.28 -0.08
C ARG A 164 15.29 -9.66 0.29
N TYR A 165 16.61 -9.87 0.27
CA TYR A 165 17.21 -11.19 0.53
C TYR A 165 17.47 -11.49 2.02
N ILE A 166 17.35 -10.48 2.89
CA ILE A 166 17.66 -10.61 4.32
C ILE A 166 16.69 -11.56 5.06
N ILE A 167 15.53 -11.90 4.50
CA ILE A 167 14.55 -12.82 5.13
C ILE A 167 14.60 -14.28 4.61
N ARG A 168 15.55 -14.65 3.74
CA ARG A 168 15.61 -16.04 3.25
C ARG A 168 16.45 -16.99 4.10
N ASN A 169 17.26 -16.46 5.02
CA ASN A 169 18.12 -17.28 5.90
C ASN A 169 18.00 -16.83 7.37
N SER A 170 16.93 -17.24 8.04
CA SER A 170 16.85 -17.41 9.50
C SER A 170 15.81 -18.47 9.82
#